data_AF-A0AAN1LLQ6-F1
#
_entry.id   AF-A0AAN1LLQ6-F1
#
_cell.length_a   1.000
_cell.length_b   1.000
_cell.length_c   1.000
_cell.angle_alpha   90.00
_cell.angle_beta   90.00
_cell.angle_gamma   90.00
#
_symmetry.space_group_name_H-M   'P 1'
#
loop_
_entity.id
_entity.type
_entity.pdbx_description
1 polymer ?
#
loop_
_entity_poly.entity_id
_entity_poly.type
_entity_poly.pdbx_seq_one_letter_code
_entity_poly.pdbx_strand_id
1 'polypeptide(L)'
;MALKLNRPNIDESQQPATNAETARFISGATRAPVAGKPKLMNFRLPAYFEEILEAEAQRTGQSKTTVLKAALAAFDNLDENLKNHWLLESAKLG
;
A
#
# COMPACT_ATOMS: atom_id res chain seq x y z
N MET A 1 -14.52 38.25 47.77
CA MET A 1 -13.83 37.00 48.15
C MET A 1 -13.19 36.41 46.90
N ALA A 2 -11.86 36.30 46.85
CA ALA A 2 -11.16 35.74 45.68
C ALA A 2 -10.73 34.30 45.97
N LEU A 3 -11.23 33.33 45.18
CA LEU A 3 -10.78 31.94 45.28
C LEU A 3 -9.35 31.84 44.71
N LYS A 4 -8.39 31.53 45.58
CA LYS A 4 -7.04 31.14 45.17
C LYS A 4 -7.08 29.67 44.73
N LEU A 5 -7.02 29.43 43.42
CA LEU A 5 -6.83 28.09 42.86
C LEU A 5 -5.35 27.70 42.99
N ASN A 6 -5.09 26.54 43.61
CA ASN A 6 -3.76 25.96 43.63
C ASN A 6 -3.41 25.47 42.23
N ARG A 7 -2.29 25.98 41.68
CA ARG A 7 -1.73 25.50 40.43
C ARG A 7 -1.04 24.15 40.70
N PRO A 8 -1.22 23.14 39.85
CA PRO A 8 -0.49 21.89 40.00
C PRO A 8 1.01 22.16 39.84
N ASN A 9 1.82 21.57 40.72
CA ASN A 9 3.27 21.56 40.57
C ASN A 9 3.60 20.60 39.43
N ILE A 10 3.98 21.14 38.28
CA ILE A 10 4.45 20.35 37.15
C ILE A 10 5.94 20.14 37.43
N ASP A 11 6.36 18.90 37.69
CA ASP A 11 7.79 18.58 37.70
C ASP A 11 8.37 18.92 36.33
N GLU A 12 9.13 20.02 36.26
CA GLU A 12 9.95 20.40 35.11
C GLU A 12 11.11 19.42 34.96
N SER A 13 10.80 18.16 34.62
CA SER A 13 11.77 17.20 34.10
C SER A 13 11.68 17.09 32.58
N GLN A 14 11.23 18.16 31.91
CA GLN A 14 11.45 18.29 30.47
C GLN A 14 12.87 18.82 30.27
N GLN A 15 13.82 17.89 30.29
CA GLN A 15 15.10 18.10 29.63
C GLN A 15 14.81 18.70 28.25
N PRO A 16 15.42 19.86 27.90
CA PRO A 16 15.17 20.48 26.61
C PRO A 16 15.50 19.43 25.54
N ALA A 17 14.51 19.11 24.70
CA ALA A 17 14.64 18.11 23.64
C ALA A 17 15.95 18.37 22.91
N THR A 18 16.82 17.35 22.91
CA THR A 18 18.15 17.53 22.31
C THR A 18 17.97 17.79 20.82
N ASN A 19 18.80 18.65 20.21
CA ASN A 19 18.73 18.99 18.78
C ASN A 19 18.68 17.73 17.88
N ALA A 20 19.24 16.61 18.35
CA ALA A 20 19.17 15.30 17.71
C ALA A 20 17.76 14.68 17.70
N GLU A 21 17.00 14.81 18.78
CA GLU A 21 15.60 14.37 18.84
C GLU A 21 14.71 15.26 17.96
N THR A 22 14.88 16.58 18.01
CA THR A 22 14.16 17.51 17.12
C THR A 22 14.46 17.22 15.65
N ALA A 23 15.72 16.94 15.30
CA ALA A 23 16.09 16.52 13.95
C ALA A 23 15.45 15.18 13.54
N ARG A 24 15.33 14.22 14.47
CA ARG A 24 14.64 12.94 14.22
C ARG A 24 13.14 13.13 14.02
N PHE A 25 12.47 13.96 14.80
CA PHE A 25 11.06 14.32 14.62
C PHE A 25 10.80 15.01 13.27
N ILE A 26 11.64 15.98 12.88
CA ILE A 26 11.54 16.67 11.58
C ILE A 26 11.84 15.70 10.41
N SER A 27 12.80 14.79 10.58
CA SER A 27 13.11 13.76 9.57
C SER A 27 12.00 12.72 9.39
N GLY A 28 11.21 12.47 10.44
CA GLY A 28 10.01 11.62 10.37
C GLY A 28 8.86 12.30 9.63
N ALA A 29 8.67 13.60 9.84
CA ALA A 29 7.60 14.40 9.23
C ALA A 29 7.86 14.76 7.75
N THR A 30 9.13 14.77 7.31
CA THR A 30 9.53 15.07 5.92
C THR A 30 9.70 13.83 5.05
N ARG A 31 9.46 12.61 5.58
CA ARG A 31 9.31 11.42 4.75
C ARG A 31 7.97 11.51 4.01
N ALA A 32 7.96 12.29 2.93
CA ALA A 32 6.96 12.15 1.90
C ALA A 32 6.83 10.64 1.58
N PRO A 33 5.61 10.09 1.53
CA PRO A 33 5.44 8.68 1.18
C PRO A 33 6.16 8.48 -0.15
N VAL A 34 7.14 7.58 -0.17
CA VAL A 34 7.94 7.30 -1.36
C VAL A 34 6.98 6.91 -2.47
N ALA A 35 6.72 7.84 -3.39
CA ALA A 35 5.90 7.60 -4.55
C ALA A 35 6.53 6.42 -5.31
N GLY A 36 5.77 5.34 -5.50
CA GLY A 36 6.24 4.14 -6.19
C GLY A 36 6.64 2.96 -5.30
N LYS A 37 6.43 3.00 -3.97
CA LYS A 37 6.51 1.75 -3.18
C LYS A 37 5.35 0.82 -3.56
N PRO A 38 5.61 -0.45 -3.91
CA PRO A 38 4.56 -1.41 -4.23
C PRO A 38 3.65 -1.59 -3.01
N LYS A 39 2.35 -1.42 -3.21
CA LYS A 39 1.33 -1.65 -2.19
C LYS A 39 0.97 -3.14 -2.17
N LEU A 40 1.01 -3.76 -1.00
CA LEU A 40 0.49 -5.11 -0.84
C LEU A 40 -1.02 -5.10 -1.10
N MET A 41 -1.46 -5.93 -2.04
CA MET A 41 -2.87 -6.07 -2.42
C MET A 41 -3.27 -7.54 -2.25
N ASN A 42 -4.37 -7.76 -1.54
CA ASN A 42 -4.91 -9.09 -1.29
C ASN A 42 -6.19 -9.26 -2.11
N PHE A 43 -6.24 -10.33 -2.91
CA PHE A 43 -7.39 -10.67 -3.74
C PHE A 43 -7.96 -12.01 -3.34
N ARG A 44 -9.27 -12.19 -3.51
CA ARG A 44 -9.91 -13.49 -3.46
C ARG A 44 -10.21 -13.90 -4.90
N LEU A 45 -9.48 -14.90 -5.39
CA LEU A 45 -9.65 -15.43 -6.73
C LEU A 45 -10.12 -16.88 -6.64
N PRO A 46 -11.06 -17.33 -7.50
CA PRO A 46 -11.37 -18.74 -7.66
C PRO A 46 -10.12 -19.57 -8.02
N ALA A 47 -10.12 -20.86 -7.64
CA ALA A 47 -8.99 -21.77 -7.83
C ALA A 47 -8.49 -21.83 -9.29
N TYR A 48 -9.41 -21.74 -10.25
CA TYR A 48 -9.10 -21.70 -11.68
C TYR A 48 -8.08 -20.59 -12.05
N PHE A 49 -8.21 -19.40 -11.48
CA PHE A 49 -7.28 -18.30 -11.76
C PHE A 49 -5.92 -18.47 -11.08
N GLU A 50 -5.88 -19.18 -9.93
CA GLU A 50 -4.63 -19.55 -9.31
C GLU A 50 -3.86 -20.57 -10.15
N GLU A 51 -4.54 -21.56 -10.71
CA GLU A 51 -3.95 -22.56 -11.61
C GLU A 51 -3.34 -21.90 -12.86
N ILE A 52 -4.03 -20.92 -13.46
CA ILE A 52 -3.49 -20.15 -14.59
C ILE A 52 -2.21 -19.41 -14.18
N LEU A 53 -2.24 -18.69 -13.05
CA LEU A 53 -1.07 -17.95 -12.57
C LEU A 53 0.10 -18.89 -12.26
N GLU A 54 -0.17 -20.07 -11.74
CA GLU A 54 0.86 -21.07 -11.40
C GLU A 54 1.45 -21.73 -12.65
N ALA A 55 0.60 -22.13 -13.61
CA ALA A 55 1.06 -22.69 -14.87
C ALA A 55 1.97 -21.70 -15.63
N GLU A 56 1.57 -20.43 -15.70
CA GLU A 56 2.37 -19.39 -16.36
C GLU A 56 3.65 -19.05 -15.59
N ALA A 57 3.60 -19.06 -14.26
CA ALA A 57 4.80 -18.90 -13.43
C ALA A 57 5.80 -20.04 -13.66
N GLN A 58 5.34 -21.29 -13.71
CA GLN A 58 6.19 -22.45 -14.00
C GLN A 58 6.75 -22.41 -15.42
N ARG A 59 5.93 -22.06 -16.42
CA ARG A 59 6.33 -21.98 -17.83
C ARG A 59 7.39 -20.90 -18.09
N THR A 60 7.25 -19.75 -17.43
CA THR A 60 8.15 -18.59 -17.64
C THR A 60 9.32 -18.54 -16.66
N GLY A 61 9.28 -19.34 -15.59
CA GLY A 61 10.21 -19.26 -14.46
C GLY A 61 10.06 -17.97 -13.64
N GLN A 62 9.00 -17.19 -13.84
CA GLN A 62 8.76 -15.93 -13.17
C GLN A 62 7.88 -16.11 -11.93
N SER A 63 7.93 -15.16 -11.00
CA SER A 63 7.02 -15.17 -9.86
C SER A 63 5.56 -14.91 -10.28
N LYS A 64 4.58 -15.46 -9.55
CA LYS A 64 3.14 -15.19 -9.76
C LYS A 64 2.85 -13.68 -9.82
N THR A 65 3.54 -12.88 -9.00
CA THR A 65 3.45 -11.41 -9.02
C THR A 65 3.90 -10.80 -10.35
N THR A 66 4.95 -11.33 -10.96
CA THR A 66 5.47 -10.84 -12.25
C THR A 66 4.54 -11.20 -13.39
N VAL A 67 3.99 -12.42 -13.38
CA VAL A 67 2.96 -12.86 -14.34
C VAL A 67 1.72 -11.97 -14.22
N LEU A 68 1.23 -11.73 -13.00
CA LEU A 68 0.09 -10.84 -12.78
C LEU A 68 0.39 -9.40 -13.25
N LYS A 69 1.59 -8.89 -13.00
CA LYS A 69 2.01 -7.58 -13.50
C LYS A 69 1.99 -7.52 -15.03
N ALA A 70 2.46 -8.58 -15.70
CA ALA A 70 2.43 -8.65 -17.16
C ALA A 70 0.98 -8.71 -17.69
N ALA A 71 0.10 -9.48 -17.05
CA ALA A 71 -1.32 -9.53 -17.41
C ALA A 71 -2.01 -8.17 -17.26
N LEU A 72 -1.73 -7.44 -16.17
CA LEU A 72 -2.26 -6.09 -15.97
C LEU A 72 -1.71 -5.08 -16.98
N ALA A 73 -0.42 -5.17 -17.32
CA ALA A 73 0.17 -4.33 -18.36
C ALA A 73 -0.44 -4.64 -19.74
N ALA A 74 -0.68 -5.91 -20.05
CA ALA A 74 -1.37 -6.29 -21.29
C ALA A 74 -2.81 -5.73 -21.29
N PHE A 75 -3.54 -5.86 -20.18
CA PHE A 75 -4.89 -5.31 -20.04
C PHE A 75 -4.91 -3.79 -20.24
N ASP A 76 -3.95 -3.05 -19.69
CA ASP A 76 -3.86 -1.59 -19.85
C ASP A 76 -3.61 -1.15 -21.30
N ASN A 77 -2.92 -1.99 -22.09
CA ASN A 77 -2.66 -1.74 -23.51
C ASN A 77 -3.80 -2.20 -24.46
N LEU A 78 -4.87 -2.78 -23.94
CA LEU A 78 -6.03 -3.15 -24.77
C LEU A 78 -6.88 -1.93 -25.14
N ASP A 79 -7.53 -2.01 -26.30
CA ASP A 79 -8.57 -1.07 -26.71
C ASP A 79 -9.74 -1.08 -25.72
N GLU A 80 -10.39 0.08 -25.56
CA GLU A 80 -11.49 0.26 -24.60
C GLU A 80 -12.63 -0.73 -24.80
N ASN A 81 -12.96 -1.05 -26.06
CA ASN A 81 -13.98 -2.05 -26.39
C ASN A 81 -13.60 -3.44 -25.89
N LEU A 82 -12.32 -3.83 -26.02
CA LEU A 82 -11.84 -5.13 -25.55
C LEU A 82 -11.75 -5.17 -24.03
N LYS A 83 -11.33 -4.08 -23.37
CA LYS A 83 -11.38 -3.95 -21.91
C LYS A 83 -12.80 -4.17 -21.40
N ASN A 84 -13.78 -3.49 -22.00
CA ASN A 84 -15.19 -3.61 -21.63
C ASN A 84 -15.71 -5.04 -21.86
N HIS A 85 -15.35 -5.66 -22.98
CA HIS A 85 -15.70 -7.05 -23.25
C HIS A 85 -15.21 -7.99 -22.15
N TRP A 86 -13.92 -7.93 -21.80
CA TRP A 86 -13.36 -8.81 -20.76
C TRP A 86 -13.89 -8.52 -19.36
N LEU A 87 -14.21 -7.26 -19.04
CA LEU A 87 -14.89 -6.93 -17.78
C LEU A 87 -16.28 -7.55 -17.70
N LEU A 88 -17.06 -7.50 -18.79
CA LEU A 88 -18.39 -8.13 -18.84
C LEU A 88 -18.31 -9.66 -18.79
N GLU A 89 -17.36 -10.27 -19.51
CA GLU A 89 -17.15 -11.73 -19.44
C GLU A 89 -16.67 -12.16 -18.05
N SER A 90 -15.87 -11.35 -17.36
CA SER A 90 -15.39 -11.68 -16.00
C SER A 90 -16.52 -11.84 -14.99
N ALA A 91 -17.63 -11.12 -15.15
CA ALA A 91 -18.80 -11.25 -14.29
C ALA A 91 -19.53 -12.60 -14.45
N LYS A 92 -19.28 -13.32 -15.56
CA LYS A 92 -19.84 -14.66 -15.81
C LYS A 92 -18.95 -15.78 -15.26
N LEU A 93 -17.72 -15.46 -14.85
CA LEU A 93 -16.73 -16.41 -14.33
C LEU A 93 -16.75 -16.50 -12.79
N GLY A 94 -17.64 -15.74 -12.13
CA GLY A 94 -17.82 -15.69 -10.68
C GLY A 94 -18.92 -16.62 -10.17
#